data_AF-A0A8T5GGC5-F1
#
_entry.id   AF-A0A8T5GGC5-F1
#
_cell.length_a   1.000
_cell.length_b   1.000
_cell.length_c   1.000
_cell.angle_alpha   90.00
_cell.angle_beta   90.00
_cell.angle_gamma   90.00
#
_symmetry.space_group_name_H-M   'P 1'
#
loop_
_entity.id
_entity.type
_entity.pdbx_description
1 polymer ?
#
loop_
_entity_poly.entity_id
_entity_poly.type
_entity_poly.pdbx_seq_one_letter_code
_entity_poly.pdbx_strand_id
1 'polypeptide(L)'
;MSNFRKRSIDPWSPEKDSNELPNWVHEDYETPFHLMADLLINWPGSTPTSELPSETRHLRLVEVVAGYPEVSVGRRPLDFPFFKRSSDALQLSLFLDEIKCDRNSEWHSLRTYLLHWDLVEHSQPQQLSRKKQVQFLHYLIDTIRTGSYHHKKKYSPDKFESGEVKFLTALHSMQITRRDTFWPAIDEGNDI
;
A
#
# COMPACT_ATOMS: atom_id res chain seq x y z
N MET A 1 34.28 -10.45 2.26
CA MET A 1 33.26 -9.44 2.58
C MET A 1 31.91 -10.15 2.64
N SER A 2 31.45 -10.50 3.85
CA SER A 2 30.23 -11.30 4.04
C SER A 2 29.00 -10.41 4.10
N ASN A 3 28.09 -10.60 3.15
CA ASN A 3 26.78 -9.96 3.13
C ASN A 3 25.90 -10.53 4.26
N PHE A 4 25.76 -9.79 5.37
CA PHE A 4 24.73 -10.03 6.39
C PHE A 4 23.47 -9.25 5.98
N ARG A 5 22.49 -9.95 5.40
CA ARG A 5 21.21 -10.43 5.97
C ARG A 5 20.29 -9.31 6.45
N LYS A 6 19.15 -9.11 5.78
CA LYS A 6 18.17 -8.07 6.12
C LYS A 6 16.75 -8.63 5.98
N ARG A 7 16.28 -9.34 7.03
CA ARG A 7 14.89 -9.77 7.19
C ARG A 7 14.27 -9.28 8.51
N SER A 8 12.95 -9.05 8.55
CA SER A 8 12.21 -8.72 9.75
C SER A 8 12.11 -10.04 10.48
N ILE A 9 12.97 -10.20 11.48
CA ILE A 9 13.21 -11.48 12.13
C ILE A 9 11.89 -11.92 12.76
N ASP A 10 11.39 -13.11 12.40
CA ASP A 10 10.42 -13.78 13.27
C ASP A 10 11.14 -14.02 14.61
N PRO A 11 10.77 -13.30 15.69
CA PRO A 11 11.49 -13.41 16.95
C PRO A 11 11.37 -14.82 17.56
N TRP A 12 10.44 -15.63 17.04
CA TRP A 12 10.18 -17.00 17.47
C TRP A 12 10.80 -18.07 16.54
N SER A 13 11.21 -17.70 15.33
CA SER A 13 11.82 -18.63 14.35
C SER A 13 12.94 -17.98 13.53
N PRO A 14 14.08 -17.60 14.12
CA PRO A 14 15.20 -16.94 13.41
C PRO A 14 15.81 -17.79 12.29
N GLU A 15 15.56 -19.10 12.26
CA GLU A 15 16.03 -20.03 11.23
C GLU A 15 15.12 -20.11 9.99
N LYS A 16 13.89 -19.58 10.07
CA LYS A 16 12.89 -19.58 8.98
C LYS A 16 12.96 -18.36 8.06
N ASP A 17 13.94 -17.48 8.26
CA ASP A 17 14.20 -16.34 7.37
C ASP A 17 14.69 -16.83 6.00
N SER A 18 13.77 -17.37 5.18
CA SER A 18 14.00 -17.68 3.77
C SER A 18 14.33 -16.38 3.05
N ASN A 19 15.21 -16.37 2.04
CA ASN A 19 15.56 -15.16 1.28
C ASN A 19 14.54 -14.77 0.19
N GLU A 20 13.36 -15.40 0.17
CA GLU A 20 12.36 -15.23 -0.88
C GLU A 20 11.46 -14.03 -0.62
N LEU A 21 11.36 -13.07 -1.55
CA LEU A 21 10.44 -11.93 -1.36
C LEU A 21 9.00 -12.46 -1.21
N PRO A 22 8.16 -11.82 -0.38
CA PRO A 22 6.78 -12.24 -0.22
C PRO A 22 6.09 -12.27 -1.59
N ASN A 23 5.33 -13.34 -1.82
CA ASN A 23 4.54 -13.49 -3.03
C ASN A 23 3.08 -13.26 -2.67
N TRP A 24 2.44 -12.31 -3.34
CA TRP A 24 1.01 -12.11 -3.22
C TRP A 24 0.26 -13.36 -3.69
N VAL A 25 -0.56 -13.91 -2.80
CA VAL A 25 -1.46 -15.04 -3.06
C VAL A 25 -2.82 -14.67 -2.48
N HIS A 26 -3.81 -14.50 -3.34
CA HIS A 26 -5.18 -14.21 -2.96
C HIS A 26 -6.13 -14.86 -3.98
N GLU A 27 -7.30 -15.31 -3.53
CA GLU A 27 -8.26 -16.03 -4.36
C GLU A 27 -8.87 -15.13 -5.45
N ASP A 28 -9.35 -13.94 -5.08
CA ASP A 28 -10.06 -13.04 -6.01
C ASP A 28 -9.23 -11.92 -6.66
N TYR A 29 -8.05 -11.60 -6.12
CA TYR A 29 -7.28 -10.42 -6.55
C TYR A 29 -5.90 -10.81 -7.05
N GLU A 30 -5.62 -10.42 -8.30
CA GLU A 30 -4.35 -10.77 -8.95
C GLU A 30 -3.12 -10.12 -8.28
N THR A 31 -3.30 -8.89 -7.79
CA THR A 31 -2.25 -8.10 -7.15
C THR A 31 -2.81 -7.41 -5.90
N PRO A 32 -1.96 -7.04 -4.91
CA PRO A 32 -2.40 -6.27 -3.75
C PRO A 32 -3.03 -4.93 -4.15
N PHE A 33 -2.61 -4.36 -5.29
CA PHE A 33 -3.19 -3.14 -5.85
C PHE A 33 -4.65 -3.32 -6.27
N HIS A 34 -5.03 -4.47 -6.81
CA HIS A 34 -6.44 -4.75 -7.12
C HIS A 34 -7.32 -4.74 -5.86
N LEU A 35 -6.82 -5.33 -4.78
CA LEU A 35 -7.53 -5.34 -3.50
C LEU A 35 -7.60 -3.94 -2.87
N MET A 36 -6.49 -3.20 -2.85
CA MET A 36 -6.49 -1.80 -2.40
C MET A 36 -7.49 -0.96 -3.20
N ALA A 37 -7.56 -1.16 -4.53
CA ALA A 37 -8.54 -0.49 -5.36
C ALA A 37 -9.98 -0.88 -4.99
N ASP A 38 -10.26 -2.16 -4.77
CA ASP A 38 -11.60 -2.63 -4.39
C ASP A 38 -12.08 -2.00 -3.06
N LEU A 39 -11.21 -1.98 -2.05
CA LEU A 39 -11.50 -1.37 -0.75
C LEU A 39 -11.81 0.14 -0.89
N LEU A 40 -11.07 0.86 -1.74
CA LEU A 40 -11.29 2.30 -1.96
C LEU A 40 -12.52 2.60 -2.82
N ILE A 41 -12.82 1.76 -3.81
CA ILE A 41 -14.00 1.91 -4.69
C ILE A 41 -15.27 1.62 -3.90
N ASN A 42 -15.26 0.56 -3.10
CA ASN A 42 -16.40 0.11 -2.32
C ASN A 42 -16.47 0.76 -0.92
N TRP A 43 -15.76 1.87 -0.72
CA TRP A 43 -15.82 2.59 0.55
C TRP A 43 -17.26 3.02 0.85
N PRO A 44 -17.80 2.73 2.05
CA PRO A 44 -19.15 3.11 2.41
C PRO A 44 -19.39 4.62 2.26
N GLY A 45 -20.42 4.99 1.49
CA GLY A 45 -20.80 6.38 1.27
C GLY A 45 -21.30 6.64 -0.16
N SER A 46 -21.79 7.86 -0.39
CA SER A 46 -22.29 8.28 -1.69
C SER A 46 -21.22 8.83 -2.62
N THR A 47 -20.10 9.32 -2.07
CA THR A 47 -19.04 9.98 -2.82
C THR A 47 -17.86 9.04 -3.05
N PRO A 48 -17.44 8.82 -4.30
CA PRO A 48 -16.25 8.03 -4.62
C PRO A 48 -15.01 8.59 -3.91
N THR A 49 -14.11 7.71 -3.47
CA THR A 49 -12.88 8.12 -2.77
C THR A 49 -12.10 9.17 -3.56
N SER A 50 -11.93 9.00 -4.86
CA SER A 50 -11.18 9.94 -5.69
C SER A 50 -11.72 11.37 -5.65
N GLU A 51 -13.02 11.58 -5.49
CA GLU A 51 -13.66 12.90 -5.48
C GLU A 51 -13.49 13.68 -4.17
N LEU A 52 -13.09 12.99 -3.09
CA LEU A 52 -12.92 13.60 -1.78
C LEU A 52 -11.68 14.51 -1.68
N PRO A 53 -11.60 15.39 -0.66
CA PRO A 53 -10.40 16.18 -0.38
C PRO A 53 -9.16 15.31 -0.19
N SER A 54 -7.97 15.83 -0.53
CA SER A 54 -6.73 15.04 -0.51
C SER A 54 -6.41 14.43 0.85
N GLU A 55 -6.71 15.15 1.94
CA GLU A 55 -6.54 14.65 3.31
C GLU A 55 -7.42 13.43 3.59
N THR A 56 -8.69 13.45 3.19
CA THR A 56 -9.60 12.31 3.37
C THR A 56 -9.18 11.11 2.53
N ARG A 57 -8.67 11.33 1.32
CA ARG A 57 -8.16 10.25 0.46
C ARG A 57 -6.91 9.60 1.06
N HIS A 58 -6.01 10.42 1.56
CA HIS A 58 -4.82 9.96 2.29
C HIS A 58 -5.20 9.17 3.54
N LEU A 59 -6.17 9.67 4.34
CA LEU A 59 -6.67 8.94 5.51
C LEU A 59 -7.23 7.56 5.12
N ARG A 60 -8.07 7.48 4.09
CA ARG A 60 -8.58 6.19 3.60
C ARG A 60 -7.46 5.25 3.15
N LEU A 61 -6.43 5.78 2.50
CA LEU A 61 -5.24 5.01 2.14
C LEU A 61 -4.52 4.46 3.38
N VAL A 62 -4.29 5.31 4.39
CA VAL A 62 -3.65 4.91 5.66
C VAL A 62 -4.47 3.83 6.36
N GLU A 63 -5.79 3.96 6.40
CA GLU A 63 -6.69 2.96 6.99
C GLU A 63 -6.66 1.62 6.23
N VAL A 64 -6.53 1.64 4.90
CA VAL A 64 -6.30 0.43 4.09
C VAL A 64 -4.96 -0.21 4.43
N VAL A 65 -3.88 0.57 4.50
CA VAL A 65 -2.54 0.09 4.88
C VAL A 65 -2.55 -0.49 6.30
N ALA A 66 -3.30 0.11 7.22
CA ALA A 66 -3.45 -0.37 8.60
C ALA A 66 -4.21 -1.70 8.71
N GLY A 67 -4.88 -2.14 7.64
CA GLY A 67 -5.80 -3.29 7.70
C GLY A 67 -7.11 -2.97 8.40
N TYR A 68 -7.48 -1.67 8.51
CA TYR A 68 -8.67 -1.22 9.22
C TYR A 68 -9.57 -0.26 8.40
N PRO A 69 -9.84 -0.53 7.10
CA PRO A 69 -10.72 0.32 6.30
C PRO A 69 -12.17 0.25 6.77
N GLU A 70 -13.01 1.18 6.35
CA GLU A 70 -14.46 1.07 6.57
C GLU A 70 -15.03 0.04 5.57
N VAL A 71 -15.59 -1.07 6.08
CA VAL A 71 -16.03 -2.19 5.23
C VAL A 71 -17.55 -2.19 4.97
N SER A 72 -18.29 -1.56 5.87
CA SER A 72 -19.73 -1.30 5.80
C SER A 72 -20.02 -0.03 6.58
N VAL A 73 -21.18 0.62 6.37
CA VAL A 73 -21.54 1.88 7.03
C VAL A 73 -21.32 1.79 8.54
N GLY A 74 -20.36 2.55 9.06
CA GLY A 74 -20.01 2.60 10.48
C GLY A 74 -19.43 1.30 11.05
N ARG A 75 -18.95 0.37 10.21
CA ARG A 75 -18.38 -0.91 10.63
C ARG A 75 -16.98 -1.10 10.07
N ARG A 76 -16.06 -1.53 10.93
CA ARG A 76 -14.67 -1.85 10.62
C ARG A 76 -14.46 -3.37 10.65
N PRO A 77 -13.29 -3.89 10.21
CA PRO A 77 -13.07 -5.32 10.09
C PRO A 77 -13.32 -6.11 11.38
N LEU A 78 -12.94 -5.56 12.54
CA LEU A 78 -13.15 -6.22 13.83
C LEU A 78 -14.62 -6.17 14.30
N ASP A 79 -15.39 -5.18 13.86
CA ASP A 79 -16.83 -5.10 14.14
C ASP A 79 -17.63 -6.08 13.27
N PHE A 80 -17.09 -6.44 12.09
CA PHE A 80 -17.77 -7.32 11.14
C PHE A 80 -16.82 -8.37 10.52
N PRO A 81 -16.31 -9.32 11.33
CA PRO A 81 -15.20 -10.20 10.95
C PRO A 81 -15.54 -11.18 9.82
N PHE A 82 -16.81 -11.60 9.72
CA PHE A 82 -17.28 -12.54 8.69
C PHE A 82 -17.59 -11.86 7.35
N PHE A 83 -17.47 -10.54 7.26
CA PHE A 83 -17.65 -9.83 6.01
C PHE A 83 -16.40 -9.98 5.16
N LYS A 84 -16.55 -10.34 3.88
CA LYS A 84 -15.43 -10.67 2.99
C LYS A 84 -14.34 -9.59 2.95
N ARG A 85 -14.73 -8.31 2.89
CA ARG A 85 -13.73 -7.21 2.88
C ARG A 85 -12.94 -7.09 4.18
N SER A 86 -13.46 -7.60 5.29
CA SER A 86 -12.74 -7.66 6.57
C SER A 86 -11.61 -8.68 6.50
N SER A 87 -11.87 -9.87 5.96
CA SER A 87 -10.82 -10.87 5.74
C SER A 87 -9.81 -10.41 4.70
N ASP A 88 -10.28 -9.81 3.60
CA ASP A 88 -9.40 -9.32 2.54
C ASP A 88 -8.48 -8.20 3.09
N ALA A 89 -9.02 -7.24 3.86
CA ALA A 89 -8.23 -6.17 4.47
C ALA A 89 -7.16 -6.70 5.44
N LEU A 90 -7.47 -7.75 6.21
CA LEU A 90 -6.49 -8.40 7.06
C LEU A 90 -5.38 -9.08 6.25
N GLN A 91 -5.73 -9.81 5.19
CA GLN A 91 -4.73 -10.46 4.31
C GLN A 91 -3.80 -9.43 3.66
N LEU A 92 -4.33 -8.30 3.19
CA LEU A 92 -3.53 -7.19 2.70
C LEU A 92 -2.57 -6.67 3.77
N SER A 93 -3.07 -6.42 4.98
CA SER A 93 -2.25 -5.93 6.08
C SER A 93 -1.12 -6.89 6.45
N LEU A 94 -1.39 -8.20 6.48
CA LEU A 94 -0.37 -9.21 6.74
C LEU A 94 0.69 -9.23 5.63
N PHE A 95 0.27 -9.18 4.37
CA PHE A 95 1.20 -9.11 3.24
C PHE A 95 2.11 -7.86 3.29
N LEU A 96 1.55 -6.69 3.62
CA LEU A 96 2.35 -5.48 3.81
C LEU A 96 3.29 -5.57 5.02
N ASP A 97 3.00 -6.45 5.98
CA ASP A 97 3.85 -6.74 7.12
C ASP A 97 5.06 -7.63 6.75
N GLU A 98 4.91 -8.49 5.74
CA GLU A 98 5.99 -9.35 5.22
C GLU A 98 7.00 -8.57 4.35
N ILE A 99 6.57 -7.46 3.74
CA ILE A 99 7.45 -6.61 2.94
C ILE A 99 8.33 -5.79 3.87
N LYS A 100 9.62 -5.75 3.58
CA LYS A 100 10.57 -4.96 4.36
C LYS A 100 10.80 -3.57 3.85
N CYS A 101 11.07 -2.69 4.81
CA CYS A 101 11.48 -1.33 4.55
C CYS A 101 13.01 -1.21 4.63
N ASP A 102 13.66 -0.81 3.53
CA ASP A 102 15.11 -0.62 3.48
C ASP A 102 15.59 0.65 4.20
N ARG A 103 14.68 1.58 4.56
CA ARG A 103 15.09 2.95 4.85
C ARG A 103 15.56 3.24 6.26
N ASN A 104 15.07 2.59 7.33
CA ASN A 104 15.35 3.11 8.68
C ASN A 104 15.38 2.13 9.88
N SER A 105 15.00 0.85 9.76
CA SER A 105 15.32 -0.14 10.80
C SER A 105 15.09 -1.56 10.30
N GLU A 106 15.93 -2.50 10.74
CA GLU A 106 15.78 -3.94 10.46
C GLU A 106 14.46 -4.53 11.01
N TRP A 107 13.76 -3.77 11.85
CA TRP A 107 12.58 -4.19 12.60
C TRP A 107 11.26 -3.66 12.04
N HIS A 108 11.30 -2.77 11.03
CA HIS A 108 10.07 -2.24 10.44
C HIS A 108 9.68 -2.99 9.17
N SER A 109 8.50 -3.59 9.20
CA SER A 109 7.76 -3.91 7.99
C SER A 109 7.35 -2.64 7.23
N LEU A 110 7.00 -2.77 5.95
CA LEU A 110 6.47 -1.68 5.14
C LEU A 110 5.23 -1.07 5.80
N ARG A 111 4.31 -1.91 6.28
CA ARG A 111 3.13 -1.47 7.03
C ARG A 111 3.52 -0.63 8.25
N THR A 112 4.35 -1.17 9.14
CA THR A 112 4.73 -0.48 10.38
C THR A 112 5.46 0.83 10.10
N TYR A 113 6.34 0.83 9.11
CA TYR A 113 7.07 2.03 8.70
C TYR A 113 6.12 3.12 8.20
N LEU A 114 5.19 2.78 7.29
CA LEU A 114 4.23 3.75 6.75
C LEU A 114 3.34 4.34 7.85
N LEU A 115 2.81 3.52 8.75
CA LEU A 115 1.97 4.01 9.85
C LEU A 115 2.75 4.88 10.83
N HIS A 116 4.00 4.50 11.12
CA HIS A 116 4.87 5.32 11.97
C HIS A 116 5.21 6.65 11.31
N TRP A 117 5.53 6.63 10.00
CA TRP A 117 5.78 7.84 9.24
C TRP A 117 4.57 8.77 9.29
N ASP A 118 3.37 8.27 8.96
CA ASP A 118 2.14 9.05 9.01
C ASP A 118 1.87 9.66 10.40
N LEU A 119 2.05 8.87 11.47
CA LEU A 119 1.90 9.33 12.85
C LEU A 119 2.87 10.46 13.20
N VAL A 120 4.14 10.34 12.83
CA VAL A 120 5.16 11.38 13.08
C VAL A 120 4.80 12.65 12.33
N GLU A 121 4.29 12.55 11.11
CA GLU A 121 3.89 13.72 10.33
C GLU A 121 2.65 14.42 10.91
N HIS A 122 1.68 13.66 11.41
CA HIS A 122 0.52 14.19 12.11
C HIS A 122 0.85 14.86 13.45
N SER A 123 1.96 14.45 14.09
CA SER A 123 2.41 15.07 15.35
C SER A 123 3.04 16.45 15.17
N GLN A 124 3.40 16.83 13.94
CA GLN A 124 3.94 18.16 13.65
C GLN A 124 2.80 19.19 13.55
N PRO A 125 2.95 20.41 14.10
CA PRO A 125 1.90 21.43 14.10
C PRO A 125 1.56 22.01 12.72
N GLN A 126 2.19 21.51 11.66
CA GLN A 126 1.91 21.88 10.27
C GLN A 126 0.98 20.84 9.66
N GLN A 127 -0.08 21.29 8.97
CA GLN A 127 -0.97 20.40 8.22
C GLN A 127 -0.18 19.45 7.31
N LEU A 128 -0.68 18.22 7.15
CA LEU A 128 -0.07 17.21 6.30
C LEU A 128 0.06 17.75 4.87
N SER A 129 1.29 18.09 4.49
CA SER A 129 1.57 18.66 3.18
C SER A 129 1.22 17.66 2.08
N ARG A 130 0.62 18.14 0.98
CA ARG A 130 0.42 17.36 -0.24
C ARG A 130 1.69 16.63 -0.68
N LYS A 131 2.86 17.26 -0.53
CA LYS A 131 4.16 16.65 -0.87
C LYS A 131 4.40 15.36 -0.08
N LYS A 132 4.05 15.34 1.21
CA LYS A 132 4.19 14.17 2.09
C LYS A 132 3.20 13.07 1.71
N GLN A 133 1.96 13.42 1.36
CA GLN A 133 0.96 12.45 0.85
C GLN A 133 1.45 11.76 -0.43
N VAL A 134 2.01 12.53 -1.37
CA VAL A 134 2.61 12.00 -2.61
C VAL A 134 3.80 11.10 -2.29
N GLN A 135 4.71 11.53 -1.42
CA GLN A 135 5.86 10.73 -1.00
C GLN A 135 5.46 9.41 -0.33
N PHE A 136 4.43 9.43 0.52
CA PHE A 136 3.86 8.24 1.14
C PHE A 136 3.35 7.25 0.09
N LEU A 137 2.53 7.74 -0.85
CA LEU A 137 1.96 6.91 -1.91
C LEU A 137 3.04 6.31 -2.81
N HIS A 138 4.00 7.13 -3.24
CA HIS A 138 5.09 6.69 -4.11
C HIS A 138 5.95 5.64 -3.41
N TYR A 139 6.25 5.86 -2.12
CA TYR A 139 7.01 4.91 -1.33
C TYR A 139 6.29 3.56 -1.16
N LEU A 140 4.98 3.59 -0.89
CA LEU A 140 4.15 2.38 -0.83
C LEU A 140 4.23 1.58 -2.14
N ILE A 141 4.00 2.24 -3.28
CA ILE A 141 3.99 1.58 -4.59
C ILE A 141 5.38 1.02 -4.92
N ASP A 142 6.42 1.84 -4.81
CA ASP A 142 7.80 1.44 -5.12
C ASP A 142 8.27 0.27 -4.26
N THR A 143 7.95 0.30 -2.95
CA THR A 143 8.35 -0.78 -2.04
C THR A 143 7.58 -2.07 -2.31
N ILE A 144 6.30 -2.02 -2.70
CA ILE A 144 5.58 -3.23 -3.13
C ILE A 144 6.20 -3.78 -4.41
N ARG A 145 6.51 -2.93 -5.40
CA ARG A 145 7.08 -3.37 -6.69
C ARG A 145 8.44 -4.03 -6.56
N THR A 146 9.30 -3.45 -5.73
CA THR A 146 10.68 -3.92 -5.54
C THR A 146 10.79 -5.03 -4.49
N GLY A 147 9.92 -4.99 -3.48
CA GLY A 147 9.96 -5.84 -2.30
C GLY A 147 9.03 -7.05 -2.33
N SER A 148 8.28 -7.29 -3.41
CA SER A 148 7.35 -8.42 -3.52
C SER A 148 7.23 -9.01 -4.92
N TYR A 149 6.63 -10.20 -5.01
CA TYR A 149 6.19 -10.83 -6.25
C TYR A 149 4.65 -10.88 -6.30
N HIS A 150 4.10 -10.97 -7.50
CA HIS A 150 2.71 -11.40 -7.71
C HIS A 150 2.72 -12.59 -8.66
N HIS A 151 1.99 -13.67 -8.35
CA HIS A 151 2.02 -14.90 -9.16
C HIS A 151 3.43 -15.41 -9.52
N LYS A 152 4.41 -15.26 -8.61
CA LYS A 152 5.84 -15.55 -8.81
C LYS A 152 6.52 -14.74 -9.91
N LYS A 153 5.92 -13.63 -10.33
CA LYS A 153 6.45 -12.66 -11.30
C LYS A 153 6.82 -11.36 -10.59
N LYS A 154 7.87 -10.71 -11.09
CA LYS A 154 8.23 -9.35 -10.65
C LYS A 154 7.33 -8.34 -11.36
N TYR A 155 7.09 -7.22 -10.70
CA TYR A 155 6.47 -6.07 -11.33
C TYR A 155 7.37 -5.51 -12.42
N SER A 156 6.76 -5.07 -13.51
CA SER A 156 7.49 -4.40 -14.60
C SER A 156 8.02 -3.05 -14.11
N PRO A 157 9.29 -2.67 -14.36
CA PRO A 157 9.78 -1.34 -13.97
C PRO A 157 9.21 -0.23 -14.86
N ASP A 158 8.96 -0.51 -16.14
CA ASP A 158 8.71 0.51 -17.16
C ASP A 158 7.23 0.80 -17.41
N LYS A 159 6.32 0.08 -16.75
CA LYS A 159 4.87 0.20 -16.98
C LYS A 159 4.08 -0.05 -15.70
N PHE A 160 2.97 0.67 -15.52
CA PHE A 160 1.98 0.32 -14.51
C PHE A 160 1.16 -0.86 -14.99
N GLU A 161 1.03 -1.87 -14.14
CA GLU A 161 0.12 -2.99 -14.35
C GLU A 161 -1.34 -2.57 -14.09
N SER A 162 -2.28 -3.39 -14.57
CA SER A 162 -3.73 -3.11 -14.46
C SER A 162 -4.17 -2.80 -13.03
N GLY A 163 -3.63 -3.52 -12.04
CA GLY A 163 -3.92 -3.31 -10.63
C GLY A 163 -3.46 -1.94 -10.11
N GLU A 164 -2.24 -1.53 -10.49
CA GLU A 164 -1.67 -0.23 -10.10
C GLU A 164 -2.49 0.92 -10.69
N VAL A 165 -2.85 0.82 -11.98
CA VAL A 165 -3.70 1.81 -12.66
C VAL A 165 -5.07 1.88 -11.98
N LYS A 166 -5.68 0.73 -11.66
CA LYS A 166 -6.99 0.68 -10.99
C LYS A 166 -6.93 1.32 -9.60
N PHE A 167 -5.87 1.01 -8.83
CA PHE A 167 -5.62 1.58 -7.51
C PHE A 167 -5.43 3.10 -7.55
N LEU A 168 -4.54 3.59 -8.42
CA LEU A 168 -4.29 5.02 -8.59
C LEU A 168 -5.52 5.77 -9.08
N THR A 169 -6.32 5.14 -9.95
CA THR A 169 -7.60 5.69 -10.39
C THR A 169 -8.63 5.74 -9.27
N ALA A 170 -8.73 4.70 -8.44
CA ALA A 170 -9.63 4.68 -7.28
C ALA A 170 -9.28 5.77 -6.27
N LEU A 171 -7.97 6.02 -6.05
CA LEU A 171 -7.49 6.98 -5.08
C LEU A 171 -7.46 8.42 -5.60
N HIS A 172 -7.08 8.66 -6.85
CA HIS A 172 -6.82 10.01 -7.38
C HIS A 172 -7.56 10.36 -8.67
N SER A 173 -8.33 9.44 -9.26
CA SER A 173 -8.91 9.53 -10.61
C SER A 173 -7.87 9.63 -11.74
N MET A 174 -8.33 9.52 -12.99
CA MET A 174 -7.51 9.68 -14.20
C MET A 174 -7.45 11.14 -14.70
N GLN A 175 -7.92 12.11 -13.91
CA GLN A 175 -7.88 13.50 -14.31
C GLN A 175 -6.42 13.96 -14.48
N ILE A 176 -6.08 14.60 -15.61
CA ILE A 176 -4.71 14.97 -15.99
C ILE A 176 -3.98 15.69 -14.86
N THR A 177 -4.59 16.73 -14.28
CA THR A 177 -3.99 17.49 -13.17
C THR A 177 -3.65 16.64 -11.95
N ARG A 178 -4.45 15.60 -11.67
CA ARG A 178 -4.22 14.71 -10.53
C ARG A 178 -3.23 13.61 -10.86
N ARG A 179 -3.21 13.14 -12.11
CA ARG A 179 -2.19 12.23 -12.61
C ARG A 179 -0.81 12.89 -12.47
N ASP A 180 -0.65 14.10 -13.00
CA ASP A 180 0.63 14.83 -12.96
C ASP A 180 1.08 15.18 -11.54
N THR A 181 0.14 15.31 -10.60
CA THR A 181 0.44 15.69 -9.22
C THR A 181 0.73 14.50 -8.31
N PHE A 182 -0.01 13.39 -8.45
CA PHE A 182 -0.03 12.30 -7.48
C PHE A 182 0.53 10.98 -8.00
N TRP A 183 0.46 10.71 -9.31
CA TRP A 183 0.93 9.41 -9.82
C TRP A 183 2.46 9.37 -9.82
N PRO A 184 3.08 8.22 -9.53
CA PRO A 184 4.52 8.09 -9.69
C PRO A 184 4.90 8.33 -11.16
N ALA A 185 5.99 9.07 -11.39
CA ALA A 185 6.58 9.13 -12.71
C ALA A 185 7.15 7.74 -13.02
N ILE A 186 6.72 7.15 -14.13
CA ILE A 186 7.48 6.06 -14.72
C ILE A 186 8.44 6.73 -15.70
N ASP A 187 9.70 6.32 -15.68
CA ASP A 187 10.59 6.57 -16.81
C ASP A 187 10.00 5.81 -18.00
N GLU A 188 9.06 6.44 -18.69
CA GLU A 188 8.69 6.07 -20.05
C GLU A 188 9.99 6.27 -20.82
N GLY A 189 10.76 5.18 -21.00
CA GLY A 189 12.03 5.20 -21.69
C GLY A 189 11.90 6.01 -22.96
N ASN A 190 12.37 7.25 -22.94
CA ASN A 190 12.54 8.05 -24.12
C ASN A 190 13.70 7.38 -24.86
N ASP A 191 13.35 6.45 -25.75
CA ASP A 191 14.20 6.07 -26.86
C ASP A 191 14.56 7.37 -27.60
N ILE A 192 15.82 7.78 -27.46
CA ILE A 192 16.49 8.76 -28.33
C ILE A 192 16.92 8.03 -29.59
#